data_AF-A0A151IV97-F1
#
_entry.id   AF-A0A151IV97-F1
#
_cell.length_a   1.000
_cell.length_b   1.000
_cell.length_c   1.000
_cell.angle_alpha   90.00
_cell.angle_beta   90.00
_cell.angle_gamma   90.00
#
_symmetry.space_group_name_H-M   'P 1'
#
loop_
_entity.id
_entity.type
_entity.pdbx_description
1 polymer ?
#
loop_
_entity_poly.entity_id
_entity_poly.type
_entity_poly.pdbx_seq_one_letter_code
_entity_poly.pdbx_strand_id
1 'polypeptide(L)'
;MYSSRSSRNKDSSNTTICSIRLASRVGVKSNVVARKTITFDDYTLYLSEEIETRRQSCIRSKLYEVYTISELKIALSSYDDKRYVVPDSTEMLL
;
A
#
# COMPACT_ATOMS: atom_id res chain seq x y z
N MET A 1 38.55 55.41 -2.52
CA MET A 1 38.39 55.73 -3.95
C MET A 1 38.06 54.45 -4.70
N TYR A 2 36.94 54.49 -5.43
CA TYR A 2 36.50 53.65 -6.57
C TYR A 2 36.69 52.12 -6.56
N SER A 3 35.54 51.45 -6.65
CA SER A 3 35.31 50.12 -7.23
C SER A 3 36.10 49.87 -8.52
N SER A 4 36.49 48.61 -8.78
CA SER A 4 36.31 47.98 -10.11
C SER A 4 36.53 46.47 -10.13
N ARG A 5 35.63 45.84 -10.89
CA ARG A 5 35.52 44.43 -11.28
C ARG A 5 36.75 43.96 -12.07
N SER A 6 37.04 42.66 -12.12
CA SER A 6 37.16 41.92 -13.40
C SER A 6 37.48 40.43 -13.21
N SER A 7 36.73 39.63 -13.95
CA SER A 7 36.74 38.17 -14.10
C SER A 7 38.04 37.62 -14.67
N ARG A 8 38.49 36.46 -14.17
CA ARG A 8 39.21 35.49 -15.00
C ARG A 8 38.72 34.08 -14.72
N ASN A 9 37.68 33.72 -15.46
CA ASN A 9 37.23 32.37 -15.68
C ASN A 9 38.37 31.67 -16.45
N LYS A 10 38.98 30.67 -15.84
CA LYS A 10 39.77 29.68 -16.58
C LYS A 10 39.11 28.36 -16.32
N ASP A 11 38.01 28.14 -17.03
CA ASP A 11 37.42 26.81 -17.17
C ASP A 11 38.45 25.99 -17.95
N SER A 12 39.31 25.27 -17.22
CA SER A 12 40.11 24.22 -17.81
C SER A 12 39.14 23.14 -18.27
N SER A 13 39.04 23.03 -19.58
CA SER A 13 38.29 22.03 -20.34
C SER A 13 38.86 20.64 -20.10
N ASN A 14 38.60 20.10 -18.92
CA ASN A 14 38.73 18.70 -18.60
C ASN A 14 37.82 18.41 -17.39
N THR A 15 36.52 18.59 -17.60
CA THR A 15 35.49 17.96 -16.78
C THR A 15 35.61 16.46 -16.98
N THR A 16 36.61 15.85 -16.34
CA THR A 16 36.53 14.44 -16.00
C THR A 16 35.29 14.34 -15.12
N ILE A 17 34.24 13.71 -15.65
CA ILE A 17 33.12 13.25 -14.84
C ILE A 17 33.76 12.23 -13.88
N CYS A 18 34.23 12.71 -12.73
CA CYS A 18 34.62 11.85 -11.63
C CYS A 18 33.34 11.13 -11.25
N SER A 19 33.29 9.84 -11.61
CA SER A 19 32.33 8.84 -11.18
C SER A 19 31.52 9.35 -9.99
N ILE A 20 30.22 9.61 -10.20
CA ILE A 20 29.31 9.87 -9.09
C ILE A 20 29.42 8.63 -8.21
N ARG A 21 30.21 8.75 -7.14
CA ARG A 21 30.18 7.75 -6.08
C ARG A 21 28.73 7.74 -5.65
N LEU A 22 28.09 6.57 -5.66
CA LEU A 22 26.96 6.31 -4.80
C LEU A 22 27.46 6.55 -3.37
N ALA A 23 27.48 7.81 -2.96
CA ALA A 23 27.62 8.18 -1.58
C ALA A 23 26.39 7.59 -0.93
N SER A 24 26.58 6.46 -0.26
CA SER A 24 25.65 5.92 0.72
C SER A 24 25.12 7.12 1.50
N ARG A 25 23.84 7.43 1.30
CA ARG A 25 23.17 8.62 1.84
C ARG A 25 23.48 8.69 3.33
N VAL A 26 24.39 9.59 3.70
CA VAL A 26 24.88 9.75 5.08
C VAL A 26 23.70 10.22 5.92
N GLY A 27 22.99 9.28 6.54
CA GLY A 27 21.78 9.58 7.29
C GLY A 27 20.73 8.47 7.34
N VAL A 28 20.88 7.37 6.60
CA VAL A 28 20.01 6.20 6.82
C VAL A 28 20.58 5.41 7.98
N LYS A 29 19.88 5.41 9.13
CA LYS A 29 20.27 4.61 10.29
C LYS A 29 20.22 3.13 9.89
N SER A 30 21.36 2.46 9.86
CA SER A 30 21.50 1.05 9.42
C SER A 30 20.67 0.08 10.26
N ASN A 31 20.33 0.46 11.50
CA ASN A 31 19.45 -0.28 12.39
C ASN A 31 17.96 -0.28 11.96
N VAL A 32 17.51 0.62 11.09
CA VAL A 32 16.16 0.58 10.49
C VAL A 32 16.12 -0.44 9.35
N VAL A 33 17.19 -0.48 8.55
CA VAL A 33 17.33 -1.39 7.41
C VAL A 33 17.62 -2.83 7.84
N ALA A 34 18.35 -3.02 8.94
CA ALA A 34 18.77 -4.34 9.42
C ALA A 34 17.73 -5.08 10.30
N ARG A 35 16.65 -4.44 10.74
CA ARG A 35 15.75 -5.02 11.76
C ARG A 35 14.59 -5.86 11.22
N LYS A 36 14.11 -5.60 10.01
CA LYS A 36 13.16 -6.47 9.29
C LYS A 36 13.03 -5.93 7.88
N THR A 37 13.53 -6.66 6.88
CA THR A 37 13.13 -6.40 5.50
C THR A 37 11.71 -6.92 5.40
N ILE A 38 10.71 -6.03 5.48
CA ILE A 38 9.31 -6.44 5.34
C ILE A 38 9.16 -6.98 3.92
N THR A 39 8.99 -8.29 3.83
CA THR A 39 8.80 -8.99 2.56
C THR A 39 7.34 -8.91 2.14
N PHE A 40 7.08 -9.14 0.85
CA PHE A 40 5.70 -9.21 0.36
C PHE A 40 4.90 -10.28 1.13
N ASP A 41 5.54 -11.40 1.46
CA ASP A 41 4.92 -12.49 2.21
C ASP A 41 4.47 -12.05 3.60
N ASP A 42 5.26 -11.22 4.30
CA ASP A 42 4.88 -10.64 5.58
C ASP A 42 3.58 -9.83 5.49
N TYR A 43 3.37 -9.10 4.39
CA TYR A 43 2.12 -8.37 4.16
C TYR A 43 0.95 -9.30 3.86
N THR A 44 1.16 -10.37 3.08
CA THR A 44 0.10 -11.33 2.77
C THR A 44 -0.38 -12.08 4.00
N LEU A 45 0.55 -12.48 4.88
CA LEU A 45 0.25 -13.15 6.14
C LEU A 45 -0.55 -12.23 7.06
N TYR A 46 -0.04 -11.01 7.31
CA TYR A 46 -0.71 -10.02 8.15
C TYR A 46 -2.14 -9.72 7.67
N LEU A 47 -2.30 -9.52 6.36
CA LEU A 47 -3.62 -9.23 5.79
C LEU A 47 -4.57 -10.45 5.90
N SER A 48 -4.06 -11.67 5.72
CA SER A 48 -4.88 -12.88 5.80
C SER A 48 -5.40 -13.18 7.20
N GLU A 49 -4.65 -12.81 8.24
CA GLU A 49 -5.05 -12.99 9.65
C GLU A 49 -6.14 -11.99 10.06
N GLU A 50 -6.18 -10.82 9.44
CA GLU A 50 -7.08 -9.72 9.80
C GLU A 50 -8.39 -9.75 8.98
N ILE A 51 -8.38 -10.37 7.80
CA ILE A 51 -9.59 -10.55 6.98
C ILE A 51 -10.58 -11.49 7.69
N GLU A 52 -11.76 -10.99 8.00
CA GLU A 52 -12.84 -11.76 8.61
C GLU A 52 -13.96 -12.05 7.60
N THR A 53 -14.34 -13.31 7.48
CA THR A 53 -15.48 -13.76 6.67
C THR A 53 -16.68 -14.10 7.54
N ARG A 54 -17.87 -13.56 7.23
CA ARG A 54 -19.11 -13.84 7.97
C ARG A 54 -20.26 -14.13 7.01
N ARG A 55 -21.00 -15.21 7.26
CA ARG A 55 -22.30 -15.44 6.60
C ARG A 55 -23.38 -14.58 7.23
N GLN A 56 -24.17 -13.91 6.41
CA GLN A 56 -25.30 -13.10 6.83
C GLN A 56 -26.53 -13.45 5.98
N SER A 57 -27.68 -13.55 6.64
CA SER A 57 -28.97 -13.65 5.97
C SER A 57 -29.54 -12.26 5.73
N CYS A 58 -29.98 -11.98 4.51
CA CYS A 58 -30.71 -10.76 4.16
C CYS A 58 -32.03 -11.12 3.50
N ILE A 59 -33.06 -10.31 3.75
CA ILE A 59 -34.35 -10.45 3.09
C ILE A 59 -34.30 -9.63 1.81
N ARG A 60 -34.67 -10.24 0.68
CA ARG A 60 -34.84 -9.54 -0.59
C ARG A 60 -36.23 -9.79 -1.15
N SER A 61 -36.71 -8.81 -1.90
CA SER A 61 -37.95 -8.93 -2.64
C SER A 61 -37.71 -8.71 -4.14
N LYS A 62 -38.37 -9.51 -4.97
CA LYS A 62 -38.38 -9.37 -6.43
C LYS A 62 -39.73 -9.82 -6.95
N LEU A 63 -40.35 -9.02 -7.82
CA LEU A 63 -41.68 -9.33 -8.39
C LEU A 63 -42.72 -9.75 -7.34
N TYR A 64 -42.77 -9.04 -6.21
CA TYR A 64 -43.68 -9.28 -5.08
C TYR A 64 -43.45 -10.57 -4.28
N GLU A 65 -42.43 -11.36 -4.63
CA GLU A 65 -41.99 -12.49 -3.83
C GLU A 65 -40.89 -12.06 -2.86
N VAL A 66 -41.03 -12.45 -1.59
CA VAL A 66 -40.06 -12.19 -0.54
C VAL A 66 -39.33 -13.49 -0.24
N TYR A 67 -38.01 -13.46 -0.32
CA TYR A 67 -37.16 -14.62 -0.07
C TYR A 67 -35.96 -14.20 0.78
N THR A 68 -35.37 -15.19 1.45
CA THR A 68 -34.16 -14.99 2.23
C THR A 68 -32.95 -15.38 1.41
N ILE A 69 -31.91 -14.58 1.47
CA ILE A 69 -30.63 -14.86 0.83
C ILE A 69 -29.59 -15.00 1.93
N SER A 70 -28.76 -16.05 1.86
CA SER A 70 -27.53 -16.15 2.63
C SER A 70 -26.37 -15.67 1.78
N GLU A 71 -25.75 -14.57 2.17
CA GLU A 71 -24.56 -13.99 1.51
C GLU A 71 -23.33 -14.23 2.40
N LEU A 72 -22.20 -14.63 1.81
CA LEU A 72 -20.90 -14.57 2.48
C LEU A 72 -20.32 -13.17 2.32
N LYS A 73 -19.89 -12.55 3.41
CA LYS A 73 -19.31 -11.21 3.40
C LYS A 73 -17.92 -11.18 4.00
N ILE A 74 -17.06 -10.34 3.44
CA ILE A 74 -15.69 -10.12 3.87
C ILE A 74 -15.56 -8.69 4.41
N ALA A 75 -14.85 -8.55 5.54
CA ALA A 75 -14.44 -7.29 6.13
C ALA A 75 -12.94 -7.34 6.46
N LEU A 76 -12.29 -6.17 6.50
CA LEU A 76 -10.92 -6.06 7.00
C LEU A 76 -10.86 -6.15 8.53
N SER A 77 -11.99 -5.99 9.23
CA SER A 77 -12.07 -6.09 10.68
C SER A 77 -13.51 -6.42 11.10
N SER A 78 -13.66 -7.02 12.28
CA SER A 78 -14.96 -7.37 12.87
C SER A 78 -15.89 -6.17 13.07
N TYR A 79 -15.30 -5.02 13.36
CA TYR A 79 -15.98 -3.75 13.64
C TYR A 79 -16.15 -2.86 12.41
N ASP A 80 -15.68 -3.30 11.24
CA ASP A 80 -15.88 -2.53 10.02
C ASP A 80 -17.36 -2.59 9.59
N ASP A 81 -17.93 -1.41 9.37
CA ASP A 81 -19.27 -1.25 8.81
C ASP A 81 -19.28 -1.62 7.32
N LYS A 82 -18.16 -1.42 6.62
CA LYS A 82 -18.04 -1.71 5.19
C LYS A 82 -17.68 -3.17 4.97
N ARG A 83 -18.63 -3.93 4.45
CA ARG A 83 -18.45 -5.35 4.13
C ARG A 83 -18.76 -5.59 2.66
N TYR A 84 -17.90 -6.36 2.00
CA TYR A 84 -18.08 -6.73 0.61
C TYR A 84 -18.72 -8.12 0.53
N VAL A 85 -19.67 -8.30 -0.37
CA VAL A 85 -20.24 -9.62 -0.65
C VAL A 85 -19.27 -10.38 -1.54
N VAL A 86 -18.97 -11.63 -1.19
CA VAL A 86 -18.14 -12.50 -2.02
C VAL A 86 -18.92 -12.92 -3.25
N PRO A 87 -18.39 -12.74 -4.47
CA PRO A 87 -19.06 -13.22 -5.69
C PRO A 87 -19.37 -14.72 -5.60
N ASP A 88 -20.47 -15.14 -6.20
CA ASP A 88 -20.92 -16.55 -6.30
C ASP A 88 -21.12 -17.28 -4.96
N SER A 89 -21.10 -16.57 -3.84
CA SER A 89 -21.30 -17.12 -2.48
C SER A 89 -22.73 -16.99 -1.97
N THR A 90 -23.66 -16.73 -2.88
CA THR A 90 -25.03 -16.34 -2.57
C THR A 90 -25.95 -17.54 -2.68
N GLU A 91 -26.53 -17.95 -1.55
CA GLU A 91 -27.45 -19.08 -1.47
C GLU A 91 -28.88 -18.57 -1.21
N MET A 92 -29.84 -19.02 -2.02
CA MET A 92 -31.25 -18.68 -1.82
C MET A 92 -31.88 -19.67 -0.84
N LEU A 93 -32.44 -19.16 0.25
CA LEU A 93 -33.15 -19.94 1.26
C LEU A 93 -34.64 -19.65 1.11
N LEU A 94 -35.35 -20.57 0.45
CA LEU A 94 -36.79 -20.54 0.18
C LEU A 94 -37.59 -21.06 1.39
#